data_AF-A0A932VR92-F1
#
_entry.id   AF-A0A932VR92-F1
#
_cell.length_a   1.000
_cell.length_b   1.000
_cell.length_c   1.000
_cell.angle_alpha   90.00
_cell.angle_beta   90.00
_cell.angle_gamma   90.00
#
_symmetry.space_group_name_H-M   'P 1'
#
loop_
_entity.id
_entity.type
_entity.pdbx_description
1 polymer ?
#
loop_
_entity_poly.entity_id
_entity_poly.type
_entity_poly.pdbx_seq_one_letter_code
_entity_poly.pdbx_strand_id
1 'polypeptide(L)'
;MAKKVAPIKPGEITKAKKVSFPAAVLRAFNELIVKHMSGKSASFRQDEVIELIMAKMHLEGNERNKIFDNNWLDVEAVYRAEGWIVEYDKPGFNETYPATFTFRSK
;
A
#
# COMPACT_ATOMS: atom_id res chain seq x y z
N MET A 1 11.27 -36.30 1.54
CA MET A 1 11.99 -35.86 0.32
C MET A 1 12.45 -34.43 0.54
N ALA A 2 13.76 -34.18 0.58
CA ALA A 2 14.33 -32.86 0.94
C ALA A 2 14.18 -31.85 -0.21
N LYS A 3 13.44 -30.76 0.03
CA LYS A 3 13.31 -29.65 -0.92
C LYS A 3 14.68 -28.96 -1.01
N LYS A 4 15.46 -29.25 -2.07
CA LYS A 4 16.74 -28.58 -2.36
C LYS A 4 16.52 -27.08 -2.34
N VAL A 5 17.14 -26.39 -1.39
CA VAL A 5 17.11 -24.93 -1.30
C VAL A 5 18.01 -24.39 -2.42
N ALA A 6 17.41 -24.00 -3.54
CA ALA A 6 18.08 -23.37 -4.66
C ALA A 6 17.88 -21.84 -4.59
N PRO A 7 18.82 -21.04 -5.12
CA PRO A 7 18.63 -19.59 -5.22
C PRO A 7 17.36 -19.26 -6.00
N ILE A 8 16.56 -18.33 -5.48
CA ILE A 8 15.35 -17.87 -6.16
C ILE A 8 15.73 -17.23 -7.50
N LYS A 9 15.07 -17.64 -8.58
CA LYS A 9 15.29 -17.05 -9.91
C LYS A 9 14.59 -15.70 -9.99
N PRO A 10 15.11 -14.71 -10.74
CA PRO A 10 14.47 -13.40 -10.90
C PRO A 10 12.99 -13.47 -11.31
N GLY A 11 12.62 -14.41 -12.19
CA GLY A 11 11.22 -14.64 -12.60
C GLY A 11 10.35 -15.38 -11.58
N GLU A 12 10.93 -16.02 -10.57
CA GLU A 12 10.20 -16.58 -9.41
C GLU A 12 9.98 -15.51 -8.34
N ILE A 13 10.75 -14.42 -8.35
CA ILE A 13 10.56 -13.29 -7.43
C ILE A 13 9.19 -12.66 -7.64
N THR A 14 8.67 -12.56 -8.87
CA THR A 14 7.33 -11.98 -9.12
C THR A 14 6.19 -12.87 -8.60
N LYS A 15 6.41 -14.19 -8.51
CA LYS A 15 5.44 -15.13 -7.90
C LYS A 15 5.58 -15.20 -6.38
N ALA A 16 6.81 -15.09 -5.87
CA ALA A 16 7.13 -15.13 -4.43
C ALA A 16 6.88 -13.79 -3.71
N LYS A 17 7.11 -12.65 -4.39
CA LYS A 17 6.70 -11.29 -4.00
C LYS A 17 5.33 -10.92 -4.56
N LYS A 18 4.40 -11.87 -4.71
CA LYS A 18 2.99 -11.47 -4.61
C LYS A 18 2.84 -10.97 -3.18
N VAL A 19 3.05 -9.67 -2.98
CA VAL A 19 2.85 -9.01 -1.69
C VAL A 19 1.47 -9.44 -1.25
N SER A 20 1.43 -10.30 -0.23
CA SER A 20 0.18 -10.86 0.27
C SER A 20 -0.44 -9.75 1.09
N PHE A 21 -1.08 -8.80 0.42
CA PHE A 21 -1.81 -7.75 1.08
C PHE A 21 -2.91 -8.40 1.91
N PRO A 22 -2.95 -8.19 3.23
CA PRO A 22 -4.11 -8.53 4.02
C PRO A 22 -5.34 -7.86 3.41
N ALA A 23 -6.47 -8.55 3.36
CA ALA A 23 -7.71 -7.96 2.82
C ALA A 23 -8.09 -6.65 3.53
N ALA A 24 -7.71 -6.50 4.80
CA ALA A 24 -7.86 -5.27 5.57
C ALA A 24 -7.12 -4.06 4.95
N VAL A 25 -5.93 -4.28 4.37
CA VAL A 25 -5.14 -3.21 3.74
C VAL A 25 -5.86 -2.68 2.50
N LEU A 26 -6.24 -3.56 1.58
CA LEU A 26 -6.98 -3.15 0.38
C LEU A 26 -8.33 -2.51 0.74
N ARG A 27 -9.02 -3.01 1.78
CA ARG A 27 -10.25 -2.38 2.28
C ARG A 27 -10.01 -0.98 2.82
N ALA A 28 -8.92 -0.74 3.54
CA ALA A 28 -8.58 0.59 4.04
C ALA A 28 -8.36 1.57 2.87
N PHE A 29 -7.57 1.19 1.86
CA PHE A 29 -7.38 2.01 0.67
C PHE A 29 -8.69 2.28 -0.07
N ASN A 30 -9.50 1.24 -0.33
CA ASN A 30 -10.79 1.41 -1.00
C ASN A 30 -11.73 2.36 -0.24
N GLU A 31 -11.79 2.25 1.08
CA GLU A 31 -12.63 3.12 1.91
C GLU A 31 -12.17 4.58 1.86
N LEU A 32 -10.86 4.83 1.90
CA LEU A 32 -10.32 6.19 1.75
C LEU A 32 -10.51 6.74 0.35
N ILE A 33 -10.34 5.92 -0.69
CA ILE A 33 -10.63 6.32 -2.07
C ILE A 33 -12.09 6.78 -2.17
N VAL A 34 -13.04 5.98 -1.68
CA VAL A 34 -14.47 6.32 -1.72
C VAL A 34 -14.76 7.59 -0.90
N LYS A 35 -14.19 7.69 0.31
CA LYS A 35 -14.40 8.82 1.21
C LYS A 35 -13.84 10.14 0.65
N HIS A 36 -12.69 10.09 -0.01
CA HIS A 36 -11.99 11.27 -0.55
C HIS A 36 -12.23 11.48 -2.05
N MET A 37 -13.10 10.68 -2.67
CA MET A 37 -13.40 10.80 -4.10
C MET A 37 -14.08 12.14 -4.36
N SER A 38 -13.36 13.04 -5.02
CA SER A 38 -13.85 14.34 -5.44
C SER A 38 -13.75 14.45 -6.95
N GLY A 39 -14.90 14.34 -7.62
CA GLY A 39 -14.99 14.34 -9.09
C GLY A 39 -14.35 13.10 -9.71
N LYS A 40 -13.07 13.20 -10.12
CA LYS A 40 -12.34 12.15 -10.85
C LYS A 40 -11.10 11.63 -10.13
N SER A 41 -10.84 12.12 -8.92
CA SER A 41 -9.67 11.74 -8.15
C SER A 41 -9.97 11.68 -6.66
N ALA A 42 -9.26 10.80 -5.95
CA ALA A 42 -9.26 10.74 -4.49
C ALA A 42 -7.83 11.00 -3.99
N SER A 43 -7.69 11.89 -3.01
CA SER A 43 -6.40 12.24 -2.42
C SER A 43 -6.49 12.22 -0.89
N PHE A 44 -5.56 11.51 -0.26
CA PHE A 44 -5.51 11.35 1.20
C PHE A 44 -4.07 11.16 1.68
N ARG A 45 -3.83 11.32 2.98
CA ARG A 45 -2.49 11.24 3.58
C ARG A 45 -2.07 9.80 3.82
N GLN A 46 -0.77 9.52 3.76
CA GLN A 46 -0.22 8.23 4.16
C GLN A 46 -0.56 7.90 5.62
N ASP A 47 -0.50 8.89 6.51
CA ASP A 47 -0.79 8.66 7.93
C ASP A 47 -2.24 8.18 8.12
N GLU A 48 -3.19 8.75 7.39
CA GLU A 48 -4.61 8.39 7.46
C GLU A 48 -4.85 6.94 7.01
N VAL A 49 -4.16 6.46 5.97
CA VAL A 49 -4.27 5.05 5.56
C VAL A 49 -3.60 4.11 6.55
N ILE A 50 -2.49 4.52 7.17
CA ILE A 50 -1.83 3.74 8.23
C ILE A 50 -2.78 3.58 9.43
N GLU A 51 -3.37 4.68 9.91
CA GLU A 51 -4.32 4.66 11.01
C GLU A 51 -5.51 3.73 10.71
N LEU A 52 -6.04 3.80 9.48
CA LEU A 52 -7.15 2.95 9.09
C LEU A 52 -6.78 1.47 8.97
N ILE A 53 -5.57 1.16 8.46
CA ILE A 53 -5.04 -0.21 8.44
C ILE A 53 -4.90 -0.74 9.86
N MET A 54 -4.31 0.06 10.75
CA MET A 54 -4.14 -0.33 12.16
C MET A 54 -5.49 -0.59 12.83
N ALA A 55 -6.47 0.29 12.62
CA ALA A 55 -7.82 0.11 13.13
C ALA A 55 -8.50 -1.17 12.58
N LYS A 56 -8.40 -1.43 11.28
CA LYS A 56 -9.02 -2.63 10.65
C LYS A 56 -8.32 -3.94 11.00
N MET A 57 -7.02 -3.90 11.31
CA MET A 57 -6.23 -5.07 11.70
C MET A 57 -6.11 -5.22 13.22
N HIS A 58 -6.70 -4.30 14.00
CA HIS A 58 -6.57 -4.24 15.47
C HIS A 58 -5.11 -4.22 15.92
N LEU A 59 -4.27 -3.46 15.22
CA LEU A 59 -2.85 -3.31 15.52
C LEU A 59 -2.64 -2.20 16.57
N GLU A 60 -1.72 -2.43 17.48
CA GLU A 60 -1.31 -1.45 18.49
C GLU A 60 -0.22 -0.51 17.96
N GLY A 61 0.01 0.62 18.65
CA GLY A 61 0.94 1.68 18.23
C GLY A 61 2.36 1.21 17.88
N ASN A 62 2.83 0.17 18.57
CA ASN A 62 4.13 -0.47 18.35
C ASN A 62 4.21 -1.32 17.06
N GLU A 63 3.07 -1.67 16.47
CA GLU A 63 2.97 -2.51 15.28
C GLU A 63 2.93 -1.70 13.98
N ARG A 64 2.96 -0.36 14.05
CA ARG A 64 3.07 0.52 12.88
C ARG A 64 4.22 0.10 11.96
N ASN A 65 5.34 -0.33 12.54
CA ASN A 65 6.51 -0.81 11.80
C ASN A 65 6.22 -2.03 10.92
N LYS A 66 5.26 -2.89 11.31
CA LYS A 66 4.87 -4.07 10.49
C LYS A 66 4.31 -3.65 9.14
N ILE A 67 3.58 -2.53 9.07
CA ILE A 67 2.98 -2.02 7.84
C ILE A 67 4.08 -1.67 6.82
N PHE A 68 5.16 -1.04 7.29
CA PHE A 68 6.32 -0.69 6.47
C PHE A 68 7.16 -1.92 6.13
N ASP A 69 7.46 -2.77 7.12
CA ASP A 69 8.27 -3.99 6.96
C ASP A 69 7.66 -4.96 5.93
N ASN A 70 6.34 -5.08 5.92
CA ASN A 70 5.61 -5.91 4.98
C ASN A 70 5.28 -5.21 3.65
N ASN A 71 5.75 -3.97 3.43
CA ASN A 71 5.46 -3.17 2.24
C ASN A 71 3.96 -3.08 1.90
N TRP A 72 3.10 -3.02 2.92
CA TRP A 72 1.65 -2.96 2.72
C TRP A 72 1.16 -1.65 2.09
N LEU A 73 2.01 -0.62 2.04
CA LEU A 73 1.73 0.65 1.38
C LEU A 73 2.08 0.66 -0.12
N ASP A 74 2.76 -0.38 -0.63
CA ASP A 74 3.19 -0.51 -2.04
C ASP A 74 2.04 -0.97 -2.95
N VAL A 75 0.91 -0.27 -2.89
CA VAL A 75 -0.33 -0.68 -3.56
C VAL A 75 -0.41 -0.26 -5.03
N GLU A 76 0.54 0.56 -5.49
CA GLU A 76 0.55 1.14 -6.84
C GLU A 76 0.38 0.09 -7.93
N ALA A 77 1.14 -1.01 -7.86
CA ALA A 77 1.10 -2.07 -8.88
C ALA A 77 -0.28 -2.75 -8.93
N VAL A 78 -0.91 -2.97 -7.78
CA VAL A 78 -2.20 -3.66 -7.67
C VAL A 78 -3.31 -2.79 -8.26
N TYR A 79 -3.39 -1.53 -7.84
CA TYR A 79 -4.44 -0.62 -8.34
C TYR A 79 -4.18 -0.22 -9.81
N ARG A 80 -2.93 -0.09 -10.24
CA ARG A 80 -2.60 0.16 -11.67
C ARG A 80 -3.05 -0.97 -12.57
N ALA A 81 -2.98 -2.22 -12.11
CA ALA A 81 -3.50 -3.37 -12.84
C ALA A 81 -5.03 -3.31 -13.02
N GLU A 82 -5.73 -2.74 -12.03
CA GLU A 82 -7.19 -2.53 -12.03
C GLU A 82 -7.63 -1.23 -12.73
N GLY A 83 -6.74 -0.57 -13.48
CA GLY A 83 -7.09 0.62 -14.26
C GLY A 83 -7.02 1.95 -13.49
N TRP A 84 -6.35 1.99 -12.34
CA TRP A 84 -6.10 3.24 -11.62
C TRP A 84 -4.76 3.87 -11.99
N ILE A 85 -4.70 5.19 -11.96
CA ILE A 85 -3.46 5.95 -11.86
C ILE A 85 -3.24 6.23 -10.38
N VAL A 86 -2.14 5.73 -9.83
CA VAL A 86 -1.74 5.95 -8.44
C VAL A 86 -0.48 6.80 -8.44
N GLU A 87 -0.53 7.93 -7.74
CA GLU A 87 0.59 8.84 -7.49
C GLU A 87 0.85 8.87 -5.99
N TYR A 88 2.08 8.59 -5.59
CA TYR A 88 2.54 8.70 -4.21
C TYR A 88 3.55 9.83 -4.11
N ASP A 89 3.18 10.87 -3.37
CA ASP A 89 3.97 12.06 -3.15
C ASP A 89 4.51 12.05 -1.72
N LYS A 90 5.83 12.20 -1.57
CA LYS A 90 6.50 12.16 -0.27
C LYS A 90 7.50 13.30 -0.17
N PRO A 91 7.64 13.94 1.02
CA PRO A 91 8.59 15.01 1.20
C PRO A 91 10.02 14.58 0.87
N GLY A 92 10.74 15.46 0.16
CA GLY A 92 12.19 15.38 0.03
C GLY A 92 12.90 15.65 1.35
N PHE A 93 14.23 15.46 1.36
CA PHE A 93 15.07 15.58 2.56
C PHE A 93 14.95 16.93 3.30
N ASN A 94 14.59 18.01 2.61
CA ASN A 94 14.46 19.37 3.16
C ASN A 94 13.01 19.89 3.14
N GLU A 95 12.02 19.02 2.99
CA GLU A 95 10.62 19.42 2.92
C GLU A 95 9.82 18.84 4.09
N THR A 96 8.93 19.65 4.64
CA THR A 96 8.05 19.25 5.75
C THR A 96 6.60 19.32 5.30
N TYR A 97 6.17 18.33 4.51
CA TYR A 97 4.76 18.10 4.22
C TYR A 97 4.43 16.60 4.40
N PRO A 98 3.20 16.25 4.77
CA PRO A 98 2.81 14.85 4.93
C PRO A 98 2.81 14.15 3.58
N ALA A 99 3.30 12.91 3.53
CA ALA A 99 3.20 12.09 2.33
C ALA A 99 1.72 11.84 1.98
N THR A 100 1.38 11.87 0.70
CA THR A 100 0.00 11.72 0.20
C THR A 100 -0.09 10.69 -0.92
N PHE A 101 -1.24 10.03 -0.98
CA PHE A 101 -1.63 9.20 -2.11
C PHE A 101 -2.72 9.90 -2.90
N THR A 102 -2.59 9.87 -4.23
CA THR A 102 -3.62 10.32 -5.16
C THR A 102 -3.99 9.20 -6.11
N PHE A 103 -5.27 8.87 -6.16
CA PHE A 103 -5.87 7.88 -7.05
C PHE A 103 -6.73 8.59 -8.08
N ARG A 104 -6.55 8.25 -9.37
CA ARG A 104 -7.38 8.74 -10.47
C ARG A 104 -7.79 7.59 -11.37
N SER A 105 -8.95 7.69 -12.00
CA SER A 105 -9.26 6.78 -13.11
C SER A 105 -8.27 7.00 -14.23
N LYS A 106 -7.78 5.90 -14.82
CA LYS A 106 -7.06 5.95 -16.10
C LYS A 106 -7.98 6.39 -17.24
#